data_AF-I4EUM4-F1
#
_entry.id   AF-I4EUM4-F1
#
_cell.length_a   1.000
_cell.length_b   1.000
_cell.length_c   1.000
_cell.angle_alpha   90.00
_cell.angle_beta   90.00
_cell.angle_gamma   90.00
#
_symmetry.space_group_name_H-M   'P 1'
#
loop_
_entity.id
_entity.type
_entity.pdbx_description
1 polymer ?
#
loop_
_entity_poly.entity_id
_entity_poly.type
_entity_poly.pdbx_seq_one_letter_code
_entity_poly.pdbx_strand_id
1 'polypeptide(L)'
;MFLSTNDPGAGKEQTGWRSHREHAHERPAVSTGTGSRPGQRSNVVTDLRTSPAATPALPPRDSLPHRSGRWLLRRWRWLTSMRTAVVLLFLLALAAVPGSLFPQRSLSPSSVAQFFRDNPTLAPVLDQLGMFEVFASPWFAAVYLLLFISLIGCLVPRCREHLRAARAEPPPVPRHLHRLPVNSTDQVSLPPGTMADRVEADLRSARFRVARRSTDAGVEISAERGRIKETGNLVFHASLLALLVALAGGKMWGYEGSILVTEGDGFCNSFQQYDQYTAGPLVDQGTLTPLCFDLVDFRATYELNGTPASFTADIGVQAEPGAPQTQTTIGVNDPFRSDGDRLYVTGHGFTPLFTVTMPDGQVFAEISAPFLPRDSATFASEGVVKLPDVGDGPGDDFALEGFFAPTGVVQGGVLTSVDARPLNPQVAIIGYRGYLGLDSGRPQPVFSLDQRQIDVGALNAVGEANLGIGQSATLEDGTVVRFDGFQEFAALQVSYDPGQVAVLISSITMLLGLLATLMVRGTHLRPDHRHVRAGLRRGTVHDGVAGGTRQGREWRRARTTPRTLRRPAR
;
A
#
# COMPACT_ATOMS: atom_id res chain seq x y z
N MET A 1 -22.39 4.22 29.11
CA MET A 1 -23.83 4.35 29.43
C MET A 1 -24.61 4.40 28.12
N PHE A 2 -25.12 3.24 27.67
CA PHE A 2 -26.30 3.04 26.81
C PHE A 2 -26.48 1.52 26.72
N LEU A 3 -27.39 1.00 27.54
CA LEU A 3 -27.84 -0.38 27.58
C LEU A 3 -29.13 -0.48 26.76
N SER A 4 -29.27 -1.52 25.93
CA SER A 4 -30.58 -2.11 25.67
C SER A 4 -30.41 -3.59 25.36
N THR A 5 -30.91 -4.40 26.29
CA THR A 5 -31.04 -5.86 26.26
C THR A 5 -32.22 -6.28 25.36
N ASN A 6 -32.12 -7.44 24.71
CA ASN A 6 -33.20 -8.44 24.73
C ASN A 6 -32.73 -9.83 24.28
N ASP A 7 -33.19 -10.81 25.06
CA ASP A 7 -32.86 -12.25 25.10
C ASP A 7 -33.80 -13.08 24.15
N PRO A 8 -33.76 -14.44 24.08
CA PRO A 8 -33.90 -15.19 22.83
C PRO A 8 -35.19 -16.03 22.78
N GLY A 9 -35.53 -16.60 21.63
CA GLY A 9 -36.60 -17.61 21.60
C GLY A 9 -37.17 -17.98 20.23
N ALA A 10 -36.71 -19.14 19.73
CA ALA A 10 -37.43 -20.16 18.95
C ALA A 10 -38.17 -19.79 17.63
N GLY A 11 -37.72 -20.43 16.54
CA GLY A 11 -38.49 -20.58 15.31
C GLY A 11 -37.72 -21.39 14.25
N LYS A 12 -37.87 -22.72 14.29
CA LYS A 12 -37.33 -23.66 13.30
C LYS A 12 -38.02 -23.47 11.94
N GLU A 13 -37.26 -23.41 10.85
CA GLU A 13 -37.75 -23.88 9.55
C GLU A 13 -36.60 -24.47 8.72
N GLN A 14 -36.71 -25.78 8.49
CA GLN A 14 -35.87 -26.59 7.63
C GLN A 14 -36.42 -26.50 6.20
N THR A 15 -35.55 -26.30 5.20
CA THR A 15 -35.86 -26.67 3.81
C THR A 15 -34.71 -27.45 3.21
N GLY A 16 -35.06 -28.62 2.69
CA GLY A 16 -34.14 -29.71 2.40
C GLY A 16 -33.46 -29.61 1.05
N TRP A 17 -32.21 -30.02 1.05
CA TRP A 17 -31.44 -30.37 -0.14
C TRP A 17 -31.86 -31.76 -0.63
N ARG A 18 -32.40 -31.86 -1.86
CA ARG A 18 -32.61 -33.14 -2.54
C ARG A 18 -31.41 -33.47 -3.42
N SER A 19 -30.69 -34.52 -3.03
CA SER A 19 -29.73 -35.27 -3.83
C SER A 19 -30.44 -36.17 -4.84
N HIS A 20 -30.03 -36.15 -6.11
CA HIS A 20 -30.30 -37.23 -7.04
C HIS A 20 -28.98 -37.94 -7.38
N ARG A 21 -28.89 -39.21 -6.96
CA ARG A 21 -27.87 -40.18 -7.37
C ARG A 21 -28.48 -41.14 -8.40
N GLU A 22 -27.58 -41.72 -9.17
CA GLU A 22 -27.64 -43.04 -9.81
C GLU A 22 -28.56 -43.22 -11.01
N HIS A 23 -27.95 -43.40 -12.19
CA HIS A 23 -28.29 -44.53 -13.04
C HIS A 23 -27.04 -45.15 -13.65
N ALA A 24 -27.03 -46.48 -13.61
CA ALA A 24 -25.91 -47.38 -13.73
C ALA A 24 -25.57 -47.74 -15.18
N HIS A 25 -24.33 -48.18 -15.34
CA HIS A 25 -23.84 -48.97 -16.46
C HIS A 25 -24.61 -50.28 -16.63
N GLU A 26 -24.96 -50.60 -17.87
CA GLU A 26 -25.11 -52.00 -18.31
C GLU A 26 -24.57 -52.16 -19.74
N ARG A 27 -23.56 -53.04 -19.86
CA ARG A 27 -23.08 -53.64 -21.11
C ARG A 27 -23.79 -54.98 -21.29
N PRO A 28 -24.06 -55.45 -22.51
CA PRO A 28 -24.19 -56.88 -22.75
C PRO A 28 -22.92 -57.48 -23.35
N ALA A 29 -22.78 -58.76 -23.03
CA ALA A 29 -21.61 -59.60 -23.19
C ALA A 29 -21.45 -60.23 -24.58
N VAL A 30 -20.23 -60.72 -24.77
CA VAL A 30 -19.72 -61.60 -25.83
C VAL A 30 -20.48 -62.93 -25.88
N SER A 31 -20.74 -63.44 -27.09
CA SER A 31 -20.95 -64.87 -27.34
C SER A 31 -20.07 -65.34 -28.50
N THR A 32 -19.61 -66.58 -28.37
CA THR A 32 -18.59 -67.29 -29.14
C THR A 32 -19.21 -68.36 -30.05
N GLY A 33 -18.49 -68.76 -31.10
CA GLY A 33 -18.64 -70.05 -31.80
C GLY A 33 -19.21 -69.95 -33.23
N THR A 34 -18.37 -70.03 -34.27
CA THR A 34 -17.94 -71.22 -35.06
C THR A 34 -18.85 -71.60 -36.24
N GLY A 35 -18.30 -71.59 -37.47
CA GLY A 35 -18.84 -72.37 -38.60
C GLY A 35 -18.62 -71.84 -40.02
N SER A 36 -17.62 -72.39 -40.74
CA SER A 36 -17.62 -72.78 -42.18
C SER A 36 -17.83 -71.76 -43.33
N ARG A 37 -16.70 -71.34 -43.96
CA ARG A 37 -16.24 -71.49 -45.39
C ARG A 37 -17.28 -71.60 -46.56
N PRO A 38 -16.89 -71.30 -47.84
CA PRO A 38 -16.45 -70.01 -48.41
C PRO A 38 -17.16 -69.66 -49.76
N GLY A 39 -17.16 -68.38 -50.15
CA GLY A 39 -17.71 -67.89 -51.42
C GLY A 39 -16.80 -66.88 -52.13
N GLN A 40 -15.86 -67.42 -52.91
CA GLN A 40 -15.25 -66.93 -54.15
C GLN A 40 -15.66 -65.52 -54.68
N ARG A 41 -14.69 -64.61 -54.84
CA ARG A 41 -14.39 -63.92 -56.12
C ARG A 41 -13.24 -62.89 -56.03
N SER A 42 -12.28 -63.10 -56.94
CA SER A 42 -11.49 -62.08 -57.68
C SER A 42 -10.35 -61.35 -56.98
N ASN A 43 -9.17 -61.98 -56.98
CA ASN A 43 -7.88 -61.30 -56.81
C ASN A 43 -7.49 -60.59 -58.11
N VAL A 44 -7.42 -59.25 -58.07
CA VAL A 44 -6.66 -58.45 -59.02
C VAL A 44 -5.19 -58.49 -58.57
N VAL A 45 -4.34 -59.02 -59.43
CA VAL A 45 -2.88 -59.00 -59.26
C VAL A 45 -2.40 -57.59 -59.58
N THR A 46 -2.01 -56.83 -58.56
CA THR A 46 -1.23 -55.59 -58.73
C THR A 46 0.17 -55.86 -58.19
N ASP A 47 1.13 -55.82 -59.11
CA ASP A 47 2.56 -56.01 -58.91
C ASP A 47 3.11 -54.90 -57.97
N LEU A 48 3.33 -55.24 -56.69
CA LEU A 48 3.98 -54.35 -55.73
C LEU A 48 5.46 -54.71 -55.68
N ARG A 49 6.28 -53.90 -56.37
CA ARG A 49 7.72 -53.85 -56.14
C ARG A 49 7.99 -53.53 -54.66
N THR A 50 8.49 -54.51 -53.92
CA THR A 50 9.02 -54.35 -52.57
C THR A 50 10.24 -53.43 -52.58
N SER A 51 10.07 -52.21 -52.05
CA SER A 51 11.20 -51.43 -51.51
C SER A 51 11.61 -52.01 -50.16
N PRO A 52 12.92 -52.09 -49.83
CA PRO A 52 13.36 -52.59 -48.55
C PRO A 52 12.89 -51.67 -47.41
N ALA A 53 12.33 -52.28 -46.36
CA ALA A 53 11.81 -51.59 -45.19
C ALA A 53 12.92 -50.76 -44.50
N ALA A 54 12.69 -49.45 -44.37
CA ALA A 54 13.52 -48.59 -43.57
C ALA A 54 13.35 -48.94 -42.07
N THR A 55 14.47 -49.22 -41.40
CA THR A 55 14.54 -49.42 -39.95
C THR A 55 13.95 -48.21 -39.23
N PRO A 56 13.04 -48.37 -38.24
CA PRO A 56 12.52 -47.23 -37.49
C PRO A 56 13.66 -46.59 -36.70
N ALA A 57 13.95 -45.31 -37.01
CA ALA A 57 14.91 -44.52 -36.26
C ALA A 57 14.47 -44.39 -34.80
N LEU A 58 15.35 -44.74 -33.87
CA LEU A 58 15.16 -44.49 -32.44
C LEU A 58 14.89 -43.00 -32.20
N PRO A 59 13.94 -42.63 -31.31
CA PRO A 59 13.69 -41.23 -31.01
C PRO A 59 14.98 -40.59 -30.46
N PRO A 60 15.33 -39.36 -30.87
CA PRO A 60 16.54 -38.70 -30.42
C PRO A 60 16.54 -38.63 -28.89
N ARG A 61 17.64 -39.08 -28.27
CA ARG A 61 17.85 -38.95 -26.83
C ARG A 61 17.99 -37.47 -26.51
N ASP A 62 16.94 -36.89 -25.95
CA ASP A 62 16.92 -35.52 -25.44
C ASP A 62 18.11 -35.26 -24.51
N SER A 63 19.04 -34.41 -24.96
CA SER A 63 20.21 -34.01 -24.17
C SER A 63 19.77 -33.27 -22.88
N LEU A 64 20.54 -33.47 -21.79
CA LEU A 64 20.32 -32.89 -20.46
C LEU A 64 19.96 -31.39 -20.43
N PRO A 65 20.54 -30.49 -21.25
CA PRO A 65 20.14 -29.07 -21.27
C PRO A 65 18.68 -28.82 -21.72
N HIS A 66 18.08 -29.73 -22.50
CA HIS A 66 16.67 -29.60 -22.88
C HIS A 66 15.72 -30.05 -21.76
N ARG A 67 16.18 -30.87 -20.80
CA ARG A 67 15.36 -31.31 -19.66
C ARG A 67 15.21 -30.20 -18.61
N SER A 68 16.29 -29.49 -18.28
CA SER A 68 16.25 -28.36 -17.35
C SER A 68 15.41 -27.20 -17.91
N GLY A 69 15.61 -26.81 -19.17
CA GLY A 69 14.80 -25.76 -19.81
C GLY A 69 13.30 -26.07 -19.81
N ARG A 70 12.90 -27.33 -20.09
CA ARG A 70 11.49 -27.75 -20.04
C ARG A 70 10.92 -27.78 -18.62
N TRP A 71 11.73 -28.00 -17.59
CA TRP A 71 11.30 -27.90 -16.20
C TRP A 71 11.08 -26.44 -15.79
N LEU A 72 12.02 -25.53 -16.10
CA LEU A 72 11.89 -24.11 -15.82
C LEU A 72 10.65 -23.51 -16.52
N LEU A 73 10.43 -23.84 -17.79
CA LEU A 73 9.24 -23.40 -18.53
C LEU A 73 7.93 -23.89 -17.91
N ARG A 74 7.90 -25.12 -17.39
CA ARG A 74 6.70 -25.63 -16.68
C ARG A 74 6.47 -24.89 -15.36
N ARG A 75 7.53 -24.63 -14.59
CA ARG A 75 7.44 -23.86 -13.34
C ARG A 75 7.01 -22.43 -13.59
N TRP A 76 7.54 -21.79 -14.64
CA TRP A 76 7.11 -20.47 -15.09
C TRP A 76 5.63 -20.46 -15.49
N ARG A 77 5.19 -21.40 -16.35
CA ARG A 77 3.76 -21.49 -16.74
C ARG A 77 2.82 -21.74 -15.57
N TRP A 78 3.27 -22.53 -14.59
CA TRP A 78 2.53 -22.74 -13.35
C TRP A 78 2.46 -21.45 -12.53
N LEU A 79 3.58 -20.76 -12.32
CA LEU A 79 3.62 -19.51 -11.54
C LEU A 79 2.80 -18.39 -12.17
N THR A 80 2.81 -18.29 -13.51
CA THR A 80 2.10 -17.25 -14.29
C THR A 80 0.63 -17.56 -14.57
N SER A 81 0.08 -18.64 -13.98
CA SER A 81 -1.33 -19.00 -14.14
C SER A 81 -2.22 -18.20 -13.18
N MET A 82 -3.43 -17.81 -13.64
CA MET A 82 -4.40 -17.10 -12.80
C MET A 82 -4.83 -17.90 -11.57
N ARG A 83 -4.90 -19.23 -11.70
CA ARG A 83 -5.19 -20.13 -10.57
C ARG A 83 -4.14 -20.00 -9.47
N THR A 84 -2.87 -19.96 -9.86
CA THR A 84 -1.76 -19.84 -8.90
C THR A 84 -1.79 -18.49 -8.20
N ALA A 85 -2.09 -17.40 -8.91
CA ALA A 85 -2.25 -16.09 -8.29
C ALA A 85 -3.34 -16.08 -7.20
N VAL A 86 -4.49 -16.72 -7.45
CA VAL A 86 -5.56 -16.84 -6.45
C VAL A 86 -5.11 -17.67 -5.24
N VAL A 87 -4.43 -18.79 -5.46
CA VAL A 87 -3.90 -19.62 -4.37
C VAL A 87 -2.87 -18.85 -3.54
N LEU A 88 -1.97 -18.11 -4.19
CA LEU A 88 -0.97 -17.28 -3.50
C LEU A 88 -1.63 -16.16 -2.70
N LEU A 89 -2.73 -15.58 -3.19
CA LEU A 89 -3.51 -14.60 -2.43
C LEU A 89 -4.11 -15.21 -1.15
N PHE A 90 -4.69 -16.42 -1.24
CA PHE A 90 -5.17 -17.15 -0.05
C PHE A 90 -4.02 -17.49 0.91
N LEU A 91 -2.87 -17.91 0.37
CA LEU A 91 -1.69 -18.21 1.18
C LEU A 91 -1.16 -16.97 1.88
N LEU A 92 -1.16 -15.81 1.22
CA LEU A 92 -0.76 -14.53 1.81
C LEU A 92 -1.69 -14.15 2.97
N ALA A 93 -3.01 -14.32 2.80
CA ALA A 93 -3.98 -14.08 3.86
C ALA A 93 -3.74 -14.99 5.08
N LEU A 94 -3.46 -16.28 4.85
CA LEU A 94 -3.13 -17.22 5.92
C LEU A 94 -1.79 -16.87 6.60
N ALA A 95 -0.80 -16.47 5.82
CA ALA A 95 0.52 -16.03 6.28
C ALA A 95 0.47 -14.76 7.14
N ALA A 96 -0.55 -13.91 6.98
CA ALA A 96 -0.73 -12.69 7.78
C ALA A 96 -1.36 -12.94 9.17
N VAL A 97 -2.03 -14.08 9.37
CA VAL A 97 -2.73 -14.41 10.64
C VAL A 97 -1.79 -14.37 11.86
N PRO A 98 -0.58 -14.95 11.84
CA PRO A 98 0.31 -14.88 13.00
C PRO A 98 0.70 -13.43 13.33
N GLY A 99 0.83 -12.56 12.33
CA GLY A 99 1.20 -11.16 12.50
C GLY A 99 0.15 -10.34 13.28
N SER A 100 -1.10 -10.79 13.30
CA SER A 100 -2.17 -10.18 14.10
C SER A 100 -2.38 -10.84 15.46
N LEU A 101 -1.79 -12.01 15.70
CA LEU A 101 -1.93 -12.76 16.96
C LEU A 101 -0.79 -12.48 17.92
N PHE A 102 0.43 -12.27 17.41
CA PHE A 102 1.63 -12.04 18.22
C PHE A 102 2.05 -10.56 18.20
N PRO A 103 2.64 -10.04 19.29
CA PRO A 103 3.15 -8.68 19.31
C PRO A 103 4.25 -8.51 18.24
N GLN A 104 4.20 -7.44 17.46
CA GLN A 104 5.21 -7.17 16.42
C GLN A 104 6.23 -6.16 16.92
N ARG A 105 7.54 -6.43 16.73
CA ARG A 105 8.62 -5.55 17.22
C ARG A 105 8.54 -4.15 16.63
N SER A 106 8.14 -4.03 15.37
CA SER A 106 7.97 -2.74 14.69
C SER A 106 6.83 -1.88 15.25
N LEU A 107 5.90 -2.46 16.03
CA LEU A 107 4.76 -1.75 16.61
C LEU A 107 4.95 -1.50 18.11
N SER A 108 5.48 -2.47 18.85
CA SER A 108 5.71 -2.34 20.29
C SER A 108 6.86 -3.23 20.76
N PRO A 109 8.10 -2.69 20.78
CA PRO A 109 9.26 -3.39 21.32
C PRO A 109 9.06 -3.82 22.78
N SER A 110 8.38 -2.99 23.58
CA SER A 110 8.08 -3.27 24.99
C SER A 110 7.14 -4.46 25.17
N SER A 111 6.11 -4.60 24.34
CA SER A 111 5.20 -5.76 24.38
C SER A 111 5.93 -7.06 24.04
N VAL A 112 6.86 -7.02 23.09
CA VAL A 112 7.70 -8.19 22.77
C VAL A 112 8.63 -8.51 23.94
N ALA A 113 9.29 -7.52 24.53
CA ALA A 113 10.14 -7.72 25.71
C ALA A 113 9.35 -8.32 26.89
N GLN A 114 8.12 -7.88 27.11
CA GLN A 114 7.22 -8.45 28.11
C GLN A 114 6.88 -9.91 27.76
N PHE A 115 6.53 -10.22 26.52
CA PHE A 115 6.25 -11.60 26.11
C PHE A 115 7.45 -12.54 26.36
N PHE A 116 8.68 -12.07 26.14
CA PHE A 116 9.90 -12.82 26.46
C PHE A 116 10.07 -13.09 27.95
N ARG A 117 9.70 -12.12 28.82
CA ARG A 117 9.70 -12.30 30.27
C ARG A 117 8.63 -13.30 30.72
N ASP A 118 7.44 -13.22 30.14
CA ASP A 118 6.30 -14.07 30.49
C ASP A 118 6.46 -15.49 29.95
N ASN A 119 7.16 -15.68 28.83
CA ASN A 119 7.29 -16.96 28.12
C ASN A 119 8.75 -17.28 27.72
N PRO A 120 9.67 -17.51 28.68
CA PRO A 120 11.10 -17.61 28.42
C PRO A 120 11.52 -18.81 27.55
N THR A 121 10.71 -19.88 27.47
CA THR A 121 11.01 -21.07 26.67
C THR A 121 10.40 -21.04 25.27
N LEU A 122 9.19 -20.50 25.14
CA LEU A 122 8.46 -20.43 23.87
C LEU A 122 8.92 -19.25 23.01
N ALA A 123 9.22 -18.10 23.63
CA ALA A 123 9.57 -16.88 22.92
C ALA A 123 10.79 -17.06 21.98
N PRO A 124 11.91 -17.69 22.38
CA PRO A 124 13.04 -17.89 21.48
C PRO A 124 12.71 -18.74 20.24
N VAL A 125 11.82 -19.74 20.37
CA VAL A 125 11.40 -20.60 19.25
C VAL A 125 10.52 -19.83 18.28
N LEU A 126 9.53 -19.09 18.80
CA LEU A 126 8.66 -18.24 18.00
C LEU A 126 9.46 -17.15 17.27
N ASP A 127 10.50 -16.64 17.92
CA ASP A 127 11.38 -15.64 17.33
C ASP A 127 12.20 -16.20 16.16
N GLN A 128 12.77 -17.40 16.30
CA GLN A 128 13.46 -18.09 15.20
C GLN A 128 12.55 -18.35 14.00
N LEU A 129 11.25 -18.57 14.24
CA LEU A 129 10.24 -18.70 13.19
C LEU A 129 9.79 -17.34 12.60
N GLY A 130 10.23 -16.22 13.17
CA GLY A 130 9.89 -14.87 12.75
C GLY A 130 8.50 -14.39 13.19
N MET A 131 7.93 -14.94 14.27
CA MET A 131 6.55 -14.62 14.70
C MET A 131 6.39 -13.21 15.30
N PHE A 132 7.46 -12.61 15.80
CA PHE A 132 7.46 -11.21 16.29
C PHE A 132 7.81 -10.19 15.19
N GLU A 133 8.11 -10.68 13.97
CA GLU A 133 8.46 -9.88 12.79
C GLU A 133 7.92 -10.54 11.51
N VAL A 134 6.65 -10.95 11.54
CA VAL A 134 6.05 -11.78 10.47
C VAL A 134 6.17 -11.11 9.11
N PHE A 135 5.94 -9.81 9.05
CA PHE A 135 5.97 -9.02 7.82
C PHE A 135 7.37 -8.80 7.23
N ALA A 136 8.42 -8.95 8.05
CA ALA A 136 9.82 -8.90 7.62
C ALA A 136 10.43 -10.30 7.41
N SER A 137 9.70 -11.37 7.77
CA SER A 137 10.21 -12.73 7.73
C SER A 137 10.49 -13.22 6.28
N PRO A 138 11.53 -14.04 6.06
CA PRO A 138 11.85 -14.56 4.72
C PRO A 138 10.72 -15.39 4.09
N TRP A 139 9.96 -16.13 4.89
CA TRP A 139 8.87 -16.95 4.39
C TRP A 139 7.65 -16.12 3.96
N PHE A 140 7.33 -15.04 4.68
CA PHE A 140 6.30 -14.09 4.25
C PHE A 140 6.72 -13.36 2.98
N ALA A 141 7.97 -12.89 2.94
CA ALA A 141 8.57 -12.25 1.76
C ALA A 141 8.55 -13.17 0.53
N ALA A 142 8.76 -14.49 0.70
CA ALA A 142 8.68 -15.45 -0.39
C ALA A 142 7.29 -15.56 -1.00
N VAL A 143 6.23 -15.58 -0.17
CA VAL A 143 4.83 -15.60 -0.66
C VAL A 143 4.52 -14.33 -1.43
N TYR A 144 4.89 -13.17 -0.87
CA TYR A 144 4.74 -11.87 -1.51
C TYR A 144 5.48 -11.79 -2.86
N LEU A 145 6.75 -12.23 -2.91
CA LEU A 145 7.55 -12.22 -4.14
C LEU A 145 6.96 -13.14 -5.21
N LEU A 146 6.51 -14.34 -4.83
CA LEU A 146 5.84 -15.27 -5.76
C LEU A 146 4.54 -14.68 -6.30
N LEU A 147 3.75 -14.02 -5.45
CA LEU A 147 2.52 -13.34 -5.85
C LEU A 147 2.83 -12.22 -6.85
N PHE A 148 3.86 -11.42 -6.60
CA PHE A 148 4.29 -10.33 -7.47
C PHE A 148 4.76 -10.83 -8.84
N ILE A 149 5.60 -11.87 -8.87
CA ILE A 149 6.05 -12.51 -10.11
C ILE A 149 4.85 -13.13 -10.86
N SER A 150 3.92 -13.78 -10.16
CA SER A 150 2.69 -14.32 -10.74
C SER A 150 1.83 -13.24 -11.39
N LEU A 151 1.65 -12.11 -10.70
CA LEU A 151 0.92 -10.94 -11.19
C LEU A 151 1.55 -10.39 -12.48
N ILE A 152 2.86 -10.12 -12.49
CA ILE A 152 3.57 -9.65 -13.69
C ILE A 152 3.43 -10.65 -14.82
N GLY A 153 3.67 -11.93 -14.52
CA GLY A 153 3.65 -13.01 -15.48
C GLY A 153 2.29 -13.25 -16.12
N CYS A 154 1.19 -12.99 -15.41
CA CYS A 154 -0.16 -13.09 -15.96
C CYS A 154 -0.61 -11.79 -16.67
N LEU A 155 -0.11 -10.62 -16.23
CA LEU A 155 -0.49 -9.33 -16.77
C LEU A 155 0.22 -8.99 -18.09
N VAL A 156 1.54 -9.20 -18.18
CA VAL A 156 2.33 -8.81 -19.36
C VAL A 156 1.80 -9.43 -20.67
N PRO A 157 1.50 -10.74 -20.74
CA PRO A 157 0.93 -11.34 -21.95
C PRO A 157 -0.43 -10.75 -22.31
N ARG A 158 -1.30 -10.51 -21.32
CA ARG A 158 -2.62 -9.91 -21.51
C ARG A 158 -2.51 -8.48 -22.05
N CYS A 159 -1.59 -7.68 -21.52
CA CYS A 159 -1.31 -6.35 -22.04
C CYS A 159 -0.89 -6.41 -23.51
N ARG A 160 0.01 -7.33 -23.86
CA ARG A 160 0.49 -7.50 -25.23
C ARG A 160 -0.62 -7.94 -26.18
N GLU A 161 -1.46 -8.89 -25.78
CA GLU A 161 -2.60 -9.36 -26.57
C GLU A 161 -3.64 -8.27 -26.77
N HIS A 162 -3.96 -7.51 -25.72
CA HIS A 162 -4.89 -6.40 -25.80
C HIS A 162 -4.35 -5.28 -26.70
N LEU A 163 -3.06 -4.93 -26.60
CA LEU A 163 -2.42 -3.95 -27.49
C LEU A 163 -2.44 -4.42 -28.95
N ARG A 164 -2.23 -5.71 -29.20
CA ARG A 164 -2.35 -6.31 -30.54
C ARG A 164 -3.78 -6.25 -31.05
N ALA A 165 -4.76 -6.63 -30.24
CA ALA A 165 -6.18 -6.56 -30.60
C ALA A 165 -6.63 -5.12 -30.83
N ALA A 166 -6.18 -4.18 -29.99
CA ALA A 166 -6.41 -2.74 -30.10
C ALA A 166 -5.95 -2.18 -31.45
N ARG A 167 -4.79 -2.65 -31.95
CA ARG A 167 -4.22 -2.25 -33.23
C ARG A 167 -4.77 -3.02 -34.43
N ALA A 168 -5.24 -4.26 -34.23
CA ALA A 168 -5.79 -5.09 -35.31
C ALA A 168 -7.06 -4.48 -35.91
N GLU A 169 -7.30 -4.71 -37.20
CA GLU A 169 -8.57 -4.38 -37.84
C GLU A 169 -9.73 -5.25 -37.29
N PRO A 170 -10.98 -4.76 -37.35
CA PRO A 170 -12.15 -5.57 -37.11
C PRO A 170 -12.08 -6.90 -37.90
N PRO A 171 -12.37 -8.06 -37.29
CA PRO A 171 -12.19 -9.36 -37.93
C PRO A 171 -13.13 -9.54 -39.14
N PRO A 172 -12.78 -10.41 -40.10
CA PRO A 172 -13.60 -10.66 -41.28
C PRO A 172 -14.99 -11.19 -40.96
N VAL A 173 -15.89 -11.02 -41.93
CA VAL A 173 -17.28 -11.47 -41.81
C VAL A 173 -17.30 -13.01 -41.84
N PRO A 174 -18.00 -13.70 -40.91
CA PRO A 174 -18.10 -15.15 -40.91
C PRO A 174 -18.79 -15.61 -42.18
N ARG A 175 -18.31 -16.72 -42.75
CA ARG A 175 -18.90 -17.34 -43.94
C ARG A 175 -20.38 -17.74 -43.76
N HIS A 176 -20.83 -17.95 -42.52
CA HIS A 176 -22.18 -18.39 -42.18
C HIS A 176 -22.89 -17.39 -41.24
N LEU A 177 -23.22 -16.20 -41.75
CA LEU A 177 -23.92 -15.14 -41.01
C LEU A 177 -25.26 -15.60 -40.39
N HIS A 178 -25.96 -16.54 -41.03
CA HIS A 178 -27.22 -17.11 -40.54
C HIS A 178 -27.08 -17.86 -39.21
N ARG A 179 -25.86 -18.25 -38.80
CA ARG A 179 -25.61 -18.89 -37.50
C ARG A 179 -25.53 -17.88 -36.35
N LEU A 180 -25.50 -16.58 -36.65
CA LEU A 180 -25.50 -15.55 -35.62
C LEU A 180 -26.91 -15.38 -35.05
N PRO A 181 -27.07 -15.25 -33.71
CA PRO A 181 -28.38 -15.13 -33.06
C PRO A 181 -29.23 -13.96 -33.55
N VAL A 182 -28.58 -12.90 -34.04
CA VAL A 182 -29.23 -11.78 -34.69
C VAL A 182 -28.69 -11.69 -36.09
N ASN A 183 -29.51 -12.03 -37.07
CA ASN A 183 -29.20 -11.84 -38.48
C ASN A 183 -30.44 -11.34 -39.23
N SER A 184 -30.21 -10.61 -40.31
CA SER A 184 -31.24 -10.11 -41.21
C SER A 184 -30.69 -10.10 -42.63
N THR A 185 -31.52 -10.48 -43.58
CA THR A 185 -31.19 -10.37 -45.00
C THR A 185 -32.23 -9.46 -45.64
N ASP A 186 -31.76 -8.39 -46.27
CA ASP A 186 -32.62 -7.44 -46.99
C ASP A 186 -32.09 -7.29 -48.42
N GLN A 187 -33.01 -7.15 -49.39
CA GLN A 187 -32.66 -6.79 -50.77
C GLN A 187 -32.68 -5.28 -50.93
N VAL A 188 -31.67 -4.72 -51.58
CA VAL A 188 -31.53 -3.27 -51.74
C VAL A 188 -31.24 -2.96 -53.20
N SER A 189 -32.00 -2.02 -53.77
CA SER A 189 -31.89 -1.61 -55.18
C SER A 189 -30.69 -0.71 -55.48
N LEU A 190 -29.83 -0.45 -54.49
CA LEU A 190 -28.65 0.41 -54.62
C LEU A 190 -27.44 -0.40 -55.14
N PRO A 191 -26.55 0.21 -55.93
CA PRO A 191 -25.26 -0.40 -56.27
C PRO A 191 -24.49 -0.80 -55.01
N PRO A 192 -23.85 -1.98 -54.97
CA PRO A 192 -23.15 -2.47 -53.78
C PRO A 192 -22.09 -1.51 -53.23
N GLY A 193 -21.41 -0.75 -54.10
CA GLY A 193 -20.42 0.25 -53.70
C GLY A 193 -21.04 1.42 -52.92
N THR A 194 -22.10 2.03 -53.46
CA THR A 194 -22.81 3.14 -52.82
C THR A 194 -23.45 2.75 -51.49
N MET A 195 -23.98 1.51 -51.40
CA MET A 195 -24.51 0.99 -50.15
C MET A 195 -23.40 0.76 -49.12
N ALA A 196 -22.25 0.23 -49.54
CA ALA A 196 -21.09 0.06 -48.68
C ALA A 196 -20.59 1.39 -48.12
N ASP A 197 -20.49 2.43 -48.95
CA ASP A 197 -20.09 3.78 -48.53
C ASP A 197 -21.04 4.36 -47.48
N ARG A 198 -22.35 4.15 -47.68
CA ARG A 198 -23.37 4.63 -46.74
C ARG A 198 -23.29 3.92 -45.40
N VAL A 199 -23.19 2.58 -45.41
CA VAL A 199 -23.06 1.77 -44.18
C VAL A 199 -21.78 2.12 -43.43
N GLU A 200 -20.67 2.30 -44.14
CA GLU A 200 -19.39 2.71 -43.56
C GLU A 200 -19.49 4.09 -42.89
N ALA A 201 -20.09 5.07 -43.57
CA ALA A 201 -20.30 6.41 -43.03
C ALA A 201 -21.20 6.42 -41.79
N ASP A 202 -22.32 5.69 -41.83
CA ASP A 202 -23.25 5.59 -40.71
C ASP A 202 -22.57 4.92 -39.49
N LEU A 203 -21.80 3.84 -39.71
CA LEU A 203 -21.04 3.17 -38.65
C LEU A 203 -19.92 4.06 -38.07
N ARG A 204 -19.16 4.77 -38.91
CA ARG A 204 -18.12 5.71 -38.42
C ARG A 204 -18.73 6.88 -37.65
N SER A 205 -19.87 7.41 -38.08
CA SER A 205 -20.59 8.48 -37.35
C SER A 205 -21.02 8.03 -35.96
N ALA A 206 -21.38 6.75 -35.82
CA ALA A 206 -21.67 6.10 -34.56
C ALA A 206 -20.41 5.61 -33.81
N ARG A 207 -19.22 6.11 -34.15
CA ARG A 207 -17.92 5.82 -33.50
C ARG A 207 -17.52 4.34 -33.52
N PHE A 208 -17.92 3.59 -34.53
CA PHE A 208 -17.41 2.24 -34.77
C PHE A 208 -16.06 2.29 -35.46
N ARG A 209 -15.18 1.34 -35.12
CA ARG A 209 -14.04 1.00 -35.99
C ARG A 209 -14.57 0.15 -37.12
N VAL A 210 -14.32 0.56 -38.36
CA VAL A 210 -14.87 -0.10 -39.56
C VAL A 210 -13.72 -0.56 -40.45
N ALA A 211 -13.76 -1.82 -40.86
CA ALA A 211 -12.91 -2.38 -41.90
C ALA A 211 -13.79 -2.87 -43.06
N ARG A 212 -13.49 -2.36 -44.24
CA ARG A 212 -14.10 -2.75 -45.51
C ARG A 212 -13.14 -3.66 -46.27
N ARG A 213 -13.66 -4.76 -46.81
CA ARG A 213 -12.89 -5.72 -47.63
C ARG A 213 -13.64 -6.02 -48.91
N SER A 214 -12.93 -6.04 -50.02
CA SER A 214 -13.45 -6.54 -51.29
C SER A 214 -13.11 -8.02 -51.43
N THR A 215 -14.10 -8.85 -51.71
CA THR A 215 -13.95 -10.30 -51.90
C THR A 215 -14.56 -10.72 -53.23
N ASP A 216 -14.23 -11.90 -53.74
CA ASP A 216 -14.84 -12.47 -54.97
C ASP A 216 -16.37 -12.61 -54.86
N ALA A 217 -16.86 -12.68 -53.63
CA ALA A 217 -18.26 -12.77 -53.28
C ALA A 217 -18.99 -11.42 -53.23
N GLY A 218 -18.25 -10.30 -53.13
CA GLY A 218 -18.77 -8.94 -52.98
C GLY A 218 -18.07 -8.14 -51.88
N VAL A 219 -18.73 -7.10 -51.36
CA VAL A 219 -18.13 -6.17 -50.37
C VAL A 219 -18.51 -6.60 -48.96
N GLU A 220 -17.52 -6.76 -48.09
CA GLU A 220 -17.69 -7.06 -46.67
C GLU A 220 -17.37 -5.81 -45.83
N ILE A 221 -18.26 -5.49 -44.90
CA ILE A 221 -18.03 -4.46 -43.88
C ILE A 221 -18.09 -5.13 -42.50
N SER A 222 -17.00 -5.00 -41.77
CA SER A 222 -16.88 -5.44 -40.38
C SER A 222 -16.68 -4.23 -39.48
N ALA A 223 -17.46 -4.16 -38.40
CA ALA A 223 -17.37 -3.06 -37.45
C ALA A 223 -17.45 -3.54 -36.01
N GLU A 224 -16.70 -2.87 -35.13
CA GLU A 224 -16.67 -3.16 -33.69
C GLU A 224 -16.67 -1.87 -32.84
N ARG A 225 -17.23 -1.98 -31.64
CA ARG A 225 -17.25 -0.96 -30.57
C ARG A 225 -17.30 -1.67 -29.21
N GLY A 226 -16.90 -0.99 -28.13
CA GLY A 226 -17.09 -1.48 -26.75
C GLY A 226 -15.90 -2.17 -26.08
N ARG A 227 -14.67 -1.73 -26.35
CA ARG A 227 -13.46 -2.26 -25.68
C ARG A 227 -13.14 -1.62 -24.33
N ILE A 228 -13.84 -0.54 -23.98
CA ILE A 228 -13.55 0.27 -22.78
C ILE A 228 -13.58 -0.57 -21.50
N LYS A 229 -14.52 -1.52 -21.38
CA LYS A 229 -14.60 -2.40 -20.21
C LYS A 229 -13.37 -3.30 -20.06
N GLU A 230 -12.91 -3.88 -21.17
CA GLU A 230 -11.73 -4.75 -21.18
C GLU A 230 -10.44 -3.95 -20.96
N THR A 231 -10.32 -2.80 -21.63
CA THR A 231 -9.21 -1.86 -21.44
C THR A 231 -9.17 -1.35 -20.00
N GLY A 232 -10.31 -0.96 -19.43
CA GLY A 232 -10.43 -0.49 -18.05
C GLY A 232 -9.98 -1.53 -17.05
N ASN A 233 -10.38 -2.79 -17.25
CA ASN A 233 -9.95 -3.88 -16.38
C ASN A 233 -8.44 -4.10 -16.48
N LEU A 234 -7.87 -4.00 -17.68
CA LEU A 234 -6.43 -4.12 -17.88
C LEU A 234 -5.66 -2.95 -17.25
N VAL A 235 -6.13 -1.71 -17.44
CA VAL A 235 -5.57 -0.51 -16.83
C VAL A 235 -5.60 -0.63 -15.31
N PHE A 236 -6.70 -1.08 -14.72
CA PHE A 236 -6.79 -1.30 -13.27
C PHE A 236 -5.67 -2.23 -12.75
N HIS A 237 -5.48 -3.39 -13.38
CA HIS A 237 -4.43 -4.33 -12.96
C HIS A 237 -3.01 -3.78 -13.21
N ALA A 238 -2.80 -3.07 -14.32
CA ALA A 238 -1.52 -2.43 -14.62
C ALA A 238 -1.19 -1.30 -13.64
N SER A 239 -2.18 -0.49 -13.28
CA SER A 239 -2.04 0.56 -12.29
C SER A 239 -1.80 -0.01 -10.88
N LEU A 240 -2.41 -1.13 -10.52
CA LEU A 240 -2.10 -1.83 -9.27
C LEU A 240 -0.64 -2.31 -9.23
N LEU A 241 -0.14 -2.89 -10.32
CA LEU A 241 1.27 -3.27 -10.42
C LEU A 241 2.19 -2.05 -10.36
N ALA A 242 1.87 -0.98 -11.09
CA ALA A 242 2.64 0.26 -11.10
C ALA A 242 2.68 0.91 -9.70
N LEU A 243 1.56 0.88 -8.97
CA LEU A 243 1.46 1.33 -7.58
C LEU A 243 2.42 0.54 -6.68
N LEU A 244 2.43 -0.79 -6.78
CA LEU A 244 3.31 -1.65 -5.99
C LEU A 244 4.80 -1.37 -6.31
N VAL A 245 5.14 -1.20 -7.59
CA VAL A 245 6.50 -0.85 -8.01
C VAL A 245 6.90 0.54 -7.49
N ALA A 246 6.00 1.51 -7.55
CA ALA A 246 6.24 2.87 -7.05
C ALA A 246 6.45 2.89 -5.54
N LEU A 247 5.63 2.17 -4.77
CA LEU A 247 5.81 2.01 -3.32
C LEU A 247 7.11 1.30 -2.97
N ALA A 248 7.46 0.23 -3.69
CA ALA A 248 8.72 -0.47 -3.50
C ALA A 248 9.92 0.46 -3.81
N GLY A 249 9.84 1.24 -4.88
CA GLY A 249 10.83 2.27 -5.19
C GLY A 249 10.94 3.32 -4.09
N GLY A 250 9.81 3.90 -3.66
CA GLY A 250 9.77 4.86 -2.56
C GLY A 250 10.41 4.32 -1.28
N LYS A 251 10.18 3.04 -0.93
CA LYS A 251 10.83 2.41 0.23
C LYS A 251 12.30 2.03 0.03
N MET A 252 12.78 1.88 -1.21
CA MET A 252 14.18 1.59 -1.50
C MET A 252 15.07 2.84 -1.44
N TRP A 253 14.56 3.98 -1.93
CA TRP A 253 15.28 5.25 -2.03
C TRP A 253 14.79 6.34 -1.06
N GLY A 254 13.73 6.08 -0.31
CA GLY A 254 13.19 6.99 0.68
C GLY A 254 13.80 6.80 2.05
N TYR A 255 13.75 7.87 2.85
CA TYR A 255 14.15 7.87 4.24
C TYR A 255 13.17 8.68 5.09
N GLU A 256 13.18 8.38 6.37
CA GLU A 256 12.34 9.01 7.38
C GLU A 256 13.16 9.16 8.66
N GLY A 257 13.19 10.37 9.21
CA GLY A 257 13.86 10.68 10.46
C GLY A 257 12.95 11.49 11.35
N SER A 258 12.85 11.09 12.62
CA SER A 258 12.15 11.86 13.65
C SER A 258 13.15 12.55 14.57
N ILE A 259 12.86 13.78 14.94
CA ILE A 259 13.68 14.59 15.83
C ILE A 259 12.79 15.49 16.68
N LEU A 260 13.19 15.70 17.93
CA LEU A 260 12.67 16.72 18.80
C LEU A 260 13.55 17.98 18.71
N VAL A 261 12.95 19.13 18.44
CA VAL A 261 13.66 20.42 18.41
C VAL A 261 12.99 21.37 19.41
N THR A 262 13.75 21.92 20.34
CA THR A 262 13.27 22.93 21.30
C THR A 262 13.27 24.31 20.66
N GLU A 263 12.38 25.20 21.09
CA GLU A 263 12.40 26.59 20.66
C GLU A 263 13.77 27.25 20.89
N GLY A 264 14.27 27.92 19.85
CA GLY A 264 15.61 28.52 19.83
C GLY A 264 16.70 27.60 19.28
N ASP A 265 16.44 26.30 19.18
CA ASP A 265 17.37 25.33 18.59
C ASP A 265 17.15 25.16 17.08
N GLY A 266 18.20 24.65 16.43
CA GLY A 266 18.22 24.35 15.01
C GLY A 266 18.48 22.87 14.73
N PHE A 267 18.01 22.43 13.57
CA PHE A 267 18.23 21.09 13.03
C PHE A 267 18.74 21.18 11.61
N CYS A 268 19.67 20.30 11.26
CA CYS A 268 20.11 20.06 9.88
C CYS A 268 19.99 18.58 9.53
N ASN A 269 19.38 18.30 8.37
CA ASN A 269 19.13 16.96 7.85
C ASN A 269 20.43 16.17 7.67
N SER A 270 20.79 15.48 8.74
CA SER A 270 21.98 14.66 8.86
C SER A 270 21.64 13.47 9.73
N PHE A 271 22.11 12.28 9.32
CA PHE A 271 21.79 11.02 10.00
C PHE A 271 22.07 11.07 11.52
N GLN A 272 23.16 11.74 11.92
CA GLN A 272 23.61 11.82 13.31
C GLN A 272 22.74 12.69 14.21
N GLN A 273 21.91 13.58 13.64
CA GLN A 273 21.04 14.48 14.40
C GLN A 273 19.65 13.91 14.65
N TYR A 274 19.27 12.78 14.04
CA TYR A 274 17.96 12.17 14.26
C TYR A 274 17.91 11.32 15.53
N ASP A 275 16.83 11.45 16.30
CA ASP A 275 16.55 10.56 17.45
C ASP A 275 16.21 9.15 16.98
N GLN A 276 15.44 9.05 15.88
CA GLN A 276 15.17 7.80 15.19
C GLN A 276 15.28 8.03 13.69
N TYR A 277 15.91 7.08 13.00
CA TYR A 277 16.11 7.15 11.57
C TYR A 277 15.86 5.80 10.91
N THR A 278 15.08 5.81 9.85
CA THR A 278 14.80 4.65 9.01
C THR A 278 15.04 5.02 7.56
N ALA A 279 15.84 4.23 6.85
CA ALA A 279 16.10 4.45 5.44
C ALA A 279 16.02 3.18 4.61
N GLY A 280 15.70 3.37 3.34
CA GLY A 280 15.75 2.31 2.35
C GLY A 280 17.18 1.82 2.10
N PRO A 281 17.34 0.57 1.63
CA PRO A 281 18.65 -0.05 1.39
C PRO A 281 19.50 0.63 0.31
N LEU A 282 18.92 1.53 -0.49
CA LEU A 282 19.64 2.26 -1.55
C LEU A 282 19.90 3.73 -1.18
N VAL A 283 19.61 4.13 0.06
CA VAL A 283 19.91 5.47 0.57
C VAL A 283 21.33 5.51 1.11
N ASP A 284 22.11 6.50 0.69
CA ASP A 284 23.40 6.81 1.26
C ASP A 284 23.24 7.89 2.35
N GLN A 285 23.62 7.56 3.58
CA GLN A 285 23.46 8.42 4.75
C GLN A 285 24.34 9.67 4.70
N GLY A 286 25.39 9.68 3.87
CA GLY A 286 26.27 10.84 3.68
C GLY A 286 25.75 11.85 2.66
N THR A 287 24.67 11.54 1.94
CA THR A 287 24.16 12.35 0.82
C THR A 287 22.66 12.64 0.94
N LEU A 288 22.19 12.84 2.17
CA LEU A 288 20.84 13.35 2.43
C LEU A 288 20.66 14.75 1.84
N THR A 289 19.43 15.12 1.50
CA THR A 289 19.14 16.45 0.97
C THR A 289 19.50 17.51 2.01
N PRO A 290 20.22 18.59 1.63
CA PRO A 290 20.48 19.68 2.56
C PRO A 290 19.15 20.32 2.95
N LEU A 291 18.83 20.27 4.25
CA LEU A 291 17.68 20.96 4.81
C LEU A 291 18.03 21.32 6.24
N CYS A 292 18.24 22.61 6.50
CA CYS A 292 18.39 23.12 7.85
C CYS A 292 17.20 24.01 8.20
N PHE A 293 16.76 23.96 9.45
CA PHE A 293 15.74 24.87 9.96
C PHE A 293 15.97 25.15 11.44
N ASP A 294 15.63 26.36 11.86
CA ASP A 294 15.57 26.74 13.27
C ASP A 294 14.10 26.77 13.72
N LEU A 295 13.81 26.22 14.89
CA LEU A 295 12.48 26.36 15.50
C LEU A 295 12.42 27.70 16.22
N VAL A 296 11.66 28.65 15.67
CA VAL A 296 11.56 30.00 16.21
C VAL A 296 10.53 30.07 17.34
N ASP A 297 9.36 29.46 17.12
CA ASP A 297 8.22 29.50 18.04
C ASP A 297 7.33 28.29 17.76
N PHE A 298 6.83 27.65 18.81
CA PHE A 298 5.83 26.61 18.72
C PHE A 298 4.56 27.07 19.43
N ARG A 299 3.40 26.87 18.79
CA ARG A 299 2.12 27.29 19.33
C ARG A 299 1.14 26.13 19.37
N ALA A 300 0.82 25.71 20.59
CA ALA A 300 -0.28 24.80 20.87
C ALA A 300 -1.53 25.53 21.34
N THR A 301 -2.63 25.41 20.59
CA THR A 301 -3.92 25.96 20.99
C THR A 301 -4.94 24.85 21.26
N TYR A 302 -5.76 25.08 22.27
CA TYR A 302 -6.77 24.14 22.75
C TYR A 302 -8.11 24.86 22.88
N GLU A 303 -9.19 24.14 22.56
CA GLU A 303 -10.56 24.56 22.85
C GLU A 303 -10.81 24.62 24.37
N LEU A 304 -11.87 25.30 24.81
CA LEU A 304 -12.20 25.40 26.24
C LEU A 304 -12.41 24.04 26.92
N ASN A 305 -12.80 23.02 26.16
CA ASN A 305 -13.01 21.65 26.65
C ASN A 305 -11.72 20.80 26.65
N GLY A 306 -10.55 21.40 26.38
CA GLY A 306 -9.26 20.71 26.34
C GLY A 306 -8.96 19.96 25.03
N THR A 307 -9.83 20.05 24.02
CA THR A 307 -9.57 19.41 22.73
C THR A 307 -8.48 20.20 21.98
N PRO A 308 -7.45 19.53 21.40
CA PRO A 308 -6.48 20.19 20.54
C PRO A 308 -7.16 20.91 19.36
N ALA A 309 -6.84 22.19 19.16
CA ALA A 309 -7.39 23.01 18.09
C ALA A 309 -6.38 23.22 16.96
N SER A 310 -5.16 23.68 17.29
CA SER A 310 -4.07 23.83 16.32
C SER A 310 -2.70 23.63 16.95
N PHE A 311 -1.81 22.96 16.20
CA PHE A 311 -0.38 22.88 16.50
C PHE A 311 0.38 23.44 15.30
N THR A 312 1.13 24.51 15.53
CA THR A 312 1.90 25.19 14.50
C THR A 312 3.31 25.48 14.97
N ALA A 313 4.28 25.33 14.08
CA ALA A 313 5.68 25.66 14.32
C ALA A 313 6.10 26.74 13.33
N ASP A 314 6.60 27.86 13.83
CA ASP A 314 7.30 28.86 13.03
C ASP A 314 8.76 28.44 12.90
N ILE A 315 9.21 28.29 11.65
CA ILE A 315 10.54 27.80 11.34
C ILE A 315 11.28 28.77 10.42
N GLY A 316 12.57 28.95 10.70
CA GLY A 316 13.52 29.64 9.83
C GLY A 316 14.25 28.63 8.95
N VAL A 317 13.79 28.42 7.71
CA VAL A 317 14.34 27.37 6.83
C VAL A 317 15.49 27.90 5.99
N GLN A 318 16.59 27.14 5.97
CA GLN A 318 17.71 27.29 5.04
C GLN A 318 17.78 26.02 4.16
N ALA A 319 17.29 26.15 2.93
CA ALA A 319 17.21 25.02 1.98
C ALA A 319 18.56 24.64 1.37
N GLU A 320 19.53 25.56 1.30
CA GLU A 320 20.87 25.28 0.82
C GLU A 320 21.91 25.89 1.78
N PRO A 321 23.08 25.25 1.95
CA PRO A 321 24.14 25.81 2.78
C PRO A 321 24.52 27.23 2.34
N GLY A 322 24.37 28.21 3.22
CA GLY A 322 24.68 29.62 2.94
C GLY A 322 23.56 30.42 2.27
N ALA A 323 22.42 29.81 1.95
CA ALA A 323 21.23 30.54 1.49
C ALA A 323 20.62 31.38 2.63
N PRO A 324 19.95 32.50 2.33
CA PRO A 324 19.23 33.26 3.35
C PRO A 324 18.09 32.42 3.95
N GLN A 325 17.89 32.53 5.26
CA GLN A 325 16.77 31.89 5.93
C GLN A 325 15.45 32.51 5.48
N THR A 326 14.49 31.64 5.19
CA THR A 326 13.11 32.03 4.88
C THR A 326 12.21 31.57 6.02
N GLN A 327 11.50 32.52 6.62
CA GLN A 327 10.53 32.19 7.66
C GLN A 327 9.25 31.63 7.05
N THR A 328 8.74 30.56 7.65
CA THR A 328 7.46 29.96 7.29
C THR A 328 6.84 29.29 8.50
N THR A 329 5.52 29.07 8.47
CA THR A 329 4.79 28.37 9.51
C THR A 329 4.32 27.02 8.96
N ILE A 330 4.59 25.95 9.69
CA ILE A 330 4.09 24.60 9.39
C ILE A 330 3.07 24.17 10.44
N GLY A 331 2.24 23.19 10.09
CA GLY A 331 1.31 22.56 11.03
C GLY A 331 1.07 21.10 10.71
N VAL A 332 0.26 20.43 11.55
CA VAL A 332 0.00 18.97 11.46
C VAL A 332 -0.43 18.51 10.06
N ASN A 333 -1.28 19.30 9.39
CA ASN A 333 -1.77 19.01 8.03
C ASN A 333 -1.18 19.92 6.95
N ASP A 334 -0.25 20.81 7.33
CA ASP A 334 0.41 21.74 6.42
C ASP A 334 1.93 21.64 6.57
N PRO A 335 2.55 20.57 6.04
CA PRO A 335 3.98 20.37 6.16
C PRO A 335 4.76 21.27 5.20
N PHE A 336 5.97 21.64 5.60
CA PHE A 336 6.93 22.26 4.69
C PHE A 336 7.38 21.22 3.65
N ARG A 337 7.62 21.66 2.41
CA ARG A 337 8.00 20.81 1.28
C ARG A 337 9.13 21.46 0.49
N SER A 338 10.26 20.78 0.35
CA SER A 338 11.39 21.24 -0.48
C SER A 338 12.10 20.03 -1.09
N ASP A 339 12.43 20.08 -2.38
CA ASP A 339 13.24 19.07 -3.09
C ASP A 339 12.90 17.57 -2.87
N GLY A 340 11.63 17.29 -2.57
CA GLY A 340 11.13 15.93 -2.30
C GLY A 340 11.07 15.57 -0.82
N ASP A 341 11.72 16.36 0.04
CA ASP A 341 11.60 16.31 1.49
C ASP A 341 10.33 16.99 1.98
N ARG A 342 9.86 16.48 3.11
CA ARG A 342 8.76 17.06 3.86
C ARG A 342 9.08 17.08 5.33
N LEU A 343 8.75 18.19 5.97
CA LEU A 343 8.85 18.35 7.40
C LEU A 343 7.45 18.43 8.00
N TYR A 344 7.11 17.43 8.81
CA TYR A 344 5.82 17.29 9.48
C TYR A 344 5.94 17.59 10.96
N VAL A 345 4.94 18.28 11.52
CA VAL A 345 4.72 18.35 12.96
C VAL A 345 3.97 17.09 13.39
N THR A 346 4.60 16.26 14.21
CA THR A 346 4.03 14.98 14.69
C THR A 346 3.60 15.04 16.14
N GLY A 347 4.13 16.00 16.91
CA GLY A 347 3.78 16.21 18.31
C GLY A 347 4.48 17.42 18.90
N HIS A 348 4.33 17.61 20.20
CA HIS A 348 4.97 18.68 20.95
C HIS A 348 5.10 18.31 22.42
N GLY A 349 5.76 19.16 23.18
CA GLY A 349 5.84 19.08 24.63
C GLY A 349 6.61 20.27 25.18
N PHE A 350 7.12 20.10 26.40
CA PHE A 350 7.77 21.17 27.14
C PHE A 350 9.20 20.79 27.50
N THR A 351 10.07 21.79 27.44
CA THR A 351 11.46 21.75 27.86
C THR A 351 11.60 22.70 29.05
N PRO A 352 11.53 22.20 30.30
CA PRO A 352 11.71 23.03 31.49
C PRO A 352 13.14 23.59 31.56
N LEU A 353 13.27 24.84 32.01
CA LEU A 353 14.54 25.51 32.23
C LEU A 353 14.84 25.61 33.72
N PHE A 354 16.09 25.33 34.09
CA PHE A 354 16.55 25.38 35.45
C PHE A 354 17.85 26.19 35.58
N THR A 355 18.05 26.71 36.78
CA THR A 355 19.34 27.19 37.25
C THR A 355 19.73 26.34 38.45
N VAL A 356 20.89 25.69 38.40
CA VAL A 356 21.43 24.85 39.47
C VAL A 356 22.69 25.51 40.02
N THR A 357 22.70 25.76 41.33
CA THR A 357 23.87 26.26 42.05
C THR A 357 24.38 25.16 42.97
N MET A 358 25.59 24.67 42.68
CA MET A 358 26.25 23.63 43.46
C MET A 358 26.72 24.14 44.82
N PRO A 359 26.98 23.26 45.82
CA PRO A 359 27.42 23.66 47.16
C PRO A 359 28.75 24.41 47.21
N ASP A 360 29.60 24.22 46.20
CA ASP A 360 30.89 24.91 46.03
C ASP A 360 30.75 26.32 45.40
N GLY A 361 29.52 26.71 45.02
CA GLY A 361 29.19 27.99 44.41
C GLY A 361 29.20 28.00 42.88
N GLN A 362 29.49 26.87 42.21
CA GLN A 362 29.37 26.78 40.75
C GLN A 362 27.90 26.92 40.32
N VAL A 363 27.65 27.71 39.28
CA VAL A 363 26.29 28.00 38.77
C VAL A 363 26.15 27.51 37.34
N PHE A 364 25.18 26.63 37.13
CA PHE A 364 24.73 26.15 35.83
C PHE A 364 23.39 26.80 35.52
N ALA A 365 23.40 27.89 34.76
CA ALA A 365 22.20 28.61 34.35
C ALA A 365 21.67 28.09 33.02
N GLU A 366 20.36 28.24 32.80
CA GLU A 366 19.68 27.89 31.55
C GLU A 366 19.86 26.42 31.14
N ILE A 367 20.05 25.53 32.11
CA ILE A 367 20.09 24.10 31.81
C ILE A 367 18.68 23.62 31.51
N SER A 368 18.55 22.78 30.49
CA SER A 368 17.25 22.30 30.06
C SER A 368 17.38 20.90 29.45
N ALA A 369 16.27 20.17 29.46
CA ALA A 369 16.12 18.93 28.72
C ALA A 369 14.64 18.77 28.33
N PRO A 370 14.34 18.19 27.15
CA PRO A 370 12.96 17.91 26.78
C PRO A 370 12.32 16.89 27.74
N PHE A 371 11.15 17.23 28.28
CA PHE A 371 10.36 16.31 29.10
C PHE A 371 9.29 15.67 28.23
N LEU A 372 9.30 14.34 28.15
CA LEU A 372 8.41 13.61 27.25
C LEU A 372 7.02 13.40 27.88
N PRO A 373 5.93 13.71 27.16
CA PRO A 373 4.58 13.48 27.65
C PRO A 373 4.32 12.01 28.01
N ARG A 374 3.83 11.77 29.22
CA ARG A 374 3.31 10.48 29.70
C ARG A 374 1.80 10.38 29.61
N ASP A 375 1.13 11.52 29.72
CA ASP A 375 -0.31 11.65 29.57
C ASP A 375 -0.63 12.57 28.38
N SER A 376 -1.27 12.03 27.35
CA SER A 376 -1.65 12.79 26.15
C SER A 376 -2.81 13.77 26.38
N ALA A 377 -3.55 13.67 27.48
CA ALA A 377 -4.67 14.56 27.79
C ALA A 377 -4.22 15.81 28.55
N THR A 378 -3.29 15.66 29.49
CA THR A 378 -2.82 16.74 30.37
C THR A 378 -1.40 17.21 30.04
N PHE A 379 -0.71 16.52 29.12
CA PHE A 379 0.70 16.74 28.79
C PHE A 379 1.62 16.73 30.02
N ALA A 380 1.21 16.02 31.07
CA ALA A 380 2.08 15.66 32.17
C ALA A 380 3.30 14.92 31.60
N SER A 381 4.48 15.47 31.85
CA SER A 381 5.70 15.07 31.15
C SER A 381 6.80 14.73 32.14
N GLU A 382 7.66 13.78 31.77
CA GLU A 382 8.80 13.36 32.59
C GLU A 382 10.09 13.48 31.81
N GLY A 383 11.16 13.84 32.49
CA GLY A 383 12.49 13.91 31.89
C GLY A 383 13.58 14.03 32.93
N VAL A 384 14.82 14.09 32.45
CA VAL A 384 16.01 14.17 33.28
C VAL A 384 16.99 15.14 32.65
N VAL A 385 17.50 16.06 33.45
CA VAL A 385 18.68 16.87 33.11
C VAL A 385 19.91 16.18 33.72
N LYS A 386 20.94 15.95 32.91
CA LYS A 386 22.19 15.28 33.34
C LYS A 386 23.35 16.26 33.23
N LEU A 387 24.03 16.54 34.34
CA LEU A 387 25.20 17.40 34.43
C LEU A 387 26.41 16.55 34.83
N PRO A 388 27.26 16.14 33.87
CA PRO A 388 28.49 15.44 34.19
C PRO A 388 29.53 16.37 34.79
N ASP A 389 30.50 15.80 35.52
CA ASP A 389 31.72 16.49 35.98
C ASP A 389 31.46 17.76 36.82
N VAL A 390 30.45 17.74 37.70
CA VAL A 390 30.10 18.89 38.56
C VAL A 390 30.94 19.01 39.82
N GLY A 391 31.93 18.12 40.02
CA GLY A 391 32.84 18.12 41.15
C GLY A 391 34.23 17.59 40.82
N ASP A 392 35.12 17.56 41.82
CA ASP A 392 36.55 17.25 41.65
C ASP A 392 36.88 15.75 41.52
N GLY A 393 35.90 14.87 41.73
CA GLY A 393 36.07 13.41 41.74
C GLY A 393 35.52 12.73 40.48
N PRO A 394 36.14 11.65 39.98
CA PRO A 394 35.55 10.84 38.91
C PRO A 394 34.19 10.28 39.36
N GLY A 395 33.13 10.57 38.61
CA GLY A 395 31.77 10.14 38.91
C GLY A 395 31.03 10.99 39.95
N ASP A 396 31.49 12.23 40.21
CA ASP A 396 30.69 13.24 40.90
C ASP A 396 29.82 13.99 39.89
N ASP A 397 28.84 13.28 39.33
CA ASP A 397 27.85 13.85 38.43
C ASP A 397 26.60 14.27 39.20
N PHE A 398 25.82 15.19 38.63
CA PHE A 398 24.51 15.57 39.14
C PHE A 398 23.44 15.31 38.10
N ALA A 399 22.28 14.86 38.54
CA ALA A 399 21.10 14.76 37.69
C ALA A 399 19.87 15.31 38.38
N LEU A 400 18.99 15.89 37.57
CA LEU A 400 17.69 16.39 38.00
C LEU A 400 16.63 15.59 37.26
N GLU A 401 16.03 14.62 37.92
CA GLU A 401 14.83 13.96 37.43
C GLU A 401 13.62 14.84 37.74
N GLY A 402 12.66 14.93 36.83
CA GLY A 402 11.49 15.75 37.07
C GLY A 402 10.22 15.32 36.36
N PHE A 403 9.12 15.77 36.96
CA PHE A 403 7.77 15.70 36.44
C PHE A 403 7.26 17.13 36.21
N PHE A 404 7.01 17.48 34.95
CA PHE A 404 6.47 18.77 34.54
C PHE A 404 4.95 18.70 34.38
N ALA A 405 4.25 19.61 35.04
CA ALA A 405 2.81 19.80 34.93
C ALA A 405 2.50 21.17 34.31
N PRO A 406 2.00 21.23 33.06
CA PRO A 406 1.62 22.50 32.42
C PRO A 406 0.61 23.29 33.26
N THR A 407 -0.41 22.60 33.79
CA THR A 407 -1.28 23.15 34.84
C THR A 407 -1.21 22.27 36.07
N GLY A 408 -0.27 22.61 36.95
CA GLY A 408 0.01 21.90 38.19
C GLY A 408 -1.02 22.17 39.29
N VAL A 409 -1.42 21.11 39.99
CA VAL A 409 -2.14 21.16 41.26
C VAL A 409 -1.47 20.21 42.23
N VAL A 410 -1.07 20.74 43.40
CA VAL A 410 -0.48 19.95 44.48
C VAL A 410 -1.58 19.51 45.44
N GLN A 411 -1.78 18.21 45.60
CA GLN A 411 -2.71 17.64 46.58
C GLN A 411 -1.98 16.63 47.46
N GLY A 412 -2.00 16.85 48.77
CA GLY A 412 -1.30 15.95 49.72
C GLY A 412 0.21 15.89 49.51
N GLY A 413 0.83 16.94 48.95
CA GLY A 413 2.26 17.00 48.64
C GLY A 413 2.64 16.46 47.26
N VAL A 414 1.73 15.80 46.55
CA VAL A 414 1.97 15.24 45.21
C VAL A 414 1.52 16.22 44.14
N LEU A 415 2.41 16.55 43.20
CA LEU A 415 2.09 17.35 42.03
C LEU A 415 1.36 16.51 40.98
N THR A 416 0.29 17.05 40.42
CA THR A 416 -0.47 16.44 39.31
C THR A 416 -0.77 17.50 38.24
N SER A 417 -0.86 17.09 36.98
CA SER A 417 -1.34 17.97 35.89
C SER A 417 -2.85 17.77 35.69
N VAL A 418 -3.59 18.85 35.45
CA VAL A 418 -5.03 18.81 35.19
C VAL A 418 -5.44 19.38 33.83
N ASP A 419 -4.52 20.03 33.11
CA ASP A 419 -4.78 20.65 31.80
C ASP A 419 -3.47 20.69 30.98
N ALA A 420 -3.57 20.50 29.67
CA ALA A 420 -2.43 20.53 28.75
C ALA A 420 -1.87 21.94 28.53
N ARG A 421 -2.69 22.98 28.76
CA ARG A 421 -2.26 24.37 28.64
C ARG A 421 -1.34 24.73 29.81
N PRO A 422 -0.31 25.55 29.59
CA PRO A 422 0.58 25.98 30.66
C PRO A 422 -0.03 27.12 31.52
N LEU A 423 -1.18 26.89 32.17
CA LEU A 423 -1.90 27.92 32.95
C LEU A 423 -1.31 28.13 34.36
N ASN A 424 -0.71 27.10 34.93
CA ASN A 424 0.00 27.15 36.21
C ASN A 424 1.18 26.18 36.18
N PRO A 425 2.25 26.50 35.43
CA PRO A 425 3.34 25.56 35.20
C PRO A 425 4.11 25.30 36.49
N GLN A 426 4.27 24.02 36.81
CA GLN A 426 5.02 23.56 37.98
C GLN A 426 5.85 22.33 37.64
N VAL A 427 6.92 22.14 38.40
CA VAL A 427 7.79 20.96 38.32
C VAL A 427 7.92 20.31 39.68
N ALA A 428 7.82 18.99 39.73
CA ALA A 428 8.31 18.20 40.83
C ALA A 428 9.67 17.67 40.42
N ILE A 429 10.68 17.86 41.25
CA ILE A 429 12.06 17.48 40.96
C ILE A 429 12.60 16.56 42.05
N ILE A 430 13.50 15.66 41.64
CA ILE A 430 14.34 14.85 42.51
C ILE A 430 15.77 15.04 42.03
N GLY A 431 16.63 15.58 42.89
CA GLY A 431 18.06 15.70 42.62
C GLY A 431 18.78 14.40 42.94
N TYR A 432 19.74 14.02 42.12
CA TYR A 432 20.61 12.87 42.31
C TYR A 432 22.07 13.26 42.17
N ARG A 433 22.93 12.62 42.96
CA ARG A 433 24.38 12.80 42.92
C ARG A 433 25.12 11.47 42.89
N GLY A 434 26.17 11.39 42.08
CA GLY A 434 26.98 10.20 41.89
C GLY A 434 27.17 9.83 40.41
N TYR A 435 27.42 8.56 40.13
CA TYR A 435 27.87 8.11 38.82
C TYR A 435 26.71 7.93 37.82
N LEU A 436 26.66 8.74 36.76
CA LEU A 436 25.64 8.63 35.70
C LEU A 436 25.98 7.63 34.59
N GLY A 437 27.21 7.09 34.57
CA GLY A 437 27.63 6.12 33.55
C GLY A 437 27.80 6.69 32.14
N LEU A 438 27.88 8.02 32.01
CA LEU A 438 27.99 8.71 30.72
C LEU A 438 29.33 8.43 30.00
N ASP A 439 30.38 8.15 30.78
CA ASP A 439 31.74 7.80 30.31
C ASP A 439 31.91 6.31 29.94
N SER A 440 30.91 5.47 30.21
CA SER A 440 31.04 4.00 30.06
C SER A 440 31.11 3.51 28.62
N GLY A 441 30.83 4.38 27.64
CA GLY A 441 30.72 4.02 26.21
C GLY A 441 29.53 3.11 25.87
N ARG A 442 28.66 2.81 26.84
CA ARG A 442 27.44 2.02 26.63
C ARG A 442 26.28 2.94 26.30
N PRO A 443 25.45 2.61 25.28
CA PRO A 443 24.21 3.33 25.05
C PRO A 443 23.33 3.30 26.29
N GLN A 444 22.85 4.47 26.71
CA GLN A 444 21.93 4.64 27.84
C GLN A 444 20.77 5.57 27.46
N PRO A 445 19.62 5.49 28.16
CA PRO A 445 18.50 6.39 27.90
C PRO A 445 18.87 7.86 28.13
N VAL A 446 18.42 8.73 27.23
CA VAL A 446 18.63 10.20 27.37
C VAL A 446 17.64 10.79 28.37
N PHE A 447 16.37 10.40 28.29
CA PHE A 447 15.26 10.98 29.06
C PHE A 447 14.99 10.31 30.42
N SER A 448 15.83 9.36 30.86
CA SER A 448 15.67 8.67 32.15
C SER A 448 17.01 8.29 32.76
N LEU A 449 17.00 8.06 34.06
CA LEU A 449 18.16 7.57 34.80
C LEU A 449 18.29 6.04 34.68
N ASP A 450 19.53 5.54 34.76
CA ASP A 450 19.76 4.09 34.82
C ASP A 450 19.42 3.60 36.22
N GLN A 451 18.26 2.96 36.36
CA GLN A 451 17.77 2.45 37.64
C GLN A 451 18.78 1.55 38.34
N ARG A 452 19.63 0.83 37.59
CA ARG A 452 20.64 -0.05 38.19
C ARG A 452 21.70 0.73 38.98
N GLN A 453 22.05 1.94 38.54
CA GLN A 453 23.01 2.79 39.27
C GLN A 453 22.43 3.26 40.60
N ILE A 454 21.12 3.50 40.64
CA ILE A 454 20.38 3.84 41.85
C ILE A 454 20.31 2.62 42.78
N ASP A 455 19.93 1.47 42.26
CA ASP A 455 19.75 0.23 43.03
C ASP A 455 21.06 -0.26 43.69
N VAL A 456 22.22 -0.02 43.05
CA VAL A 456 23.54 -0.36 43.62
C VAL A 456 24.15 0.76 44.47
N GLY A 457 23.46 1.89 44.64
CA GLY A 457 23.91 3.03 45.43
C GLY A 457 25.03 3.87 44.79
N ALA A 458 25.28 3.70 43.49
CA ALA A 458 26.23 4.50 42.74
C ALA A 458 25.68 5.90 42.40
N LEU A 459 24.34 6.04 42.34
CA LEU A 459 23.62 7.29 42.14
C LEU A 459 22.58 7.45 43.24
N ASN A 460 22.70 8.48 44.07
CA ASN A 460 21.88 8.63 45.29
C ASN A 460 21.02 9.89 45.21
N ALA A 461 19.77 9.79 45.65
CA ALA A 461 18.89 10.96 45.76
C ALA A 461 19.42 11.91 46.85
N VAL A 462 19.44 13.21 46.55
CA VAL A 462 19.93 14.27 47.45
C VAL A 462 18.83 15.26 47.84
N GLY A 463 17.59 15.04 47.42
CA GLY A 463 16.43 15.82 47.84
C GLY A 463 15.36 15.91 46.76
N GLU A 464 14.19 16.37 47.16
CA GLU A 464 13.04 16.57 46.27
C GLU A 464 12.33 17.90 46.57
N ALA A 465 11.69 18.48 45.56
CA ALA A 465 10.92 19.71 45.72
C ALA A 465 9.84 19.88 44.64
N ASN A 466 8.76 20.56 44.98
CA ASN A 466 7.79 21.10 44.01
C ASN A 466 8.06 22.59 43.83
N LEU A 467 8.29 23.03 42.60
CA LEU A 467 8.63 24.41 42.26
C LEU A 467 7.65 24.98 41.24
N GLY A 468 7.15 26.19 41.50
CA GLY A 468 6.56 27.06 40.47
C GLY A 468 7.62 27.92 39.79
N ILE A 469 7.25 28.57 38.67
CA ILE A 469 8.18 29.44 37.93
C ILE A 469 8.76 30.52 38.85
N GLY A 470 10.09 30.67 38.82
CA GLY A 470 10.88 31.59 39.62
C GLY A 470 11.17 31.12 41.05
N GLN A 471 10.60 30.00 41.50
CA GLN A 471 10.86 29.44 42.83
C GLN A 471 12.15 28.62 42.84
N SER A 472 12.81 28.59 43.99
CA SER A 472 13.97 27.75 44.26
C SER A 472 13.81 26.92 45.52
N ALA A 473 14.50 25.79 45.56
CA ALA A 473 14.65 24.95 46.74
C ALA A 473 16.11 24.57 46.95
N THR A 474 16.50 24.42 48.21
CA THR A 474 17.80 23.88 48.61
C THR A 474 17.62 22.40 48.93
N LEU A 475 18.37 21.54 48.26
CA LEU A 475 18.43 20.10 48.46
C LEU A 475 19.28 19.75 49.70
N GLU A 476 19.24 18.50 50.16
CA GLU A 476 19.90 18.05 51.39
C GLU A 476 21.43 18.17 51.33
N ASP A 477 22.01 18.09 50.13
CA ASP A 477 23.45 18.24 49.90
C ASP A 477 23.90 19.71 49.79
N GLY A 478 22.98 20.67 49.91
CA GLY A 478 23.22 22.11 49.78
C GLY A 478 23.06 22.66 48.36
N THR A 479 22.79 21.82 47.36
CA THR A 479 22.52 22.26 45.98
C THR A 479 21.23 23.07 45.93
N VAL A 480 21.25 24.22 45.25
CA VAL A 480 20.06 25.06 45.06
C VAL A 480 19.56 24.92 43.63
N VAL A 481 18.31 24.49 43.47
CA VAL A 481 17.67 24.37 42.16
C VAL A 481 16.57 25.42 42.05
N ARG A 482 16.60 26.21 40.97
CA ARG A 482 15.55 27.17 40.62
C ARG A 482 14.88 26.74 39.32
N PHE A 483 13.55 26.78 39.28
CA PHE A 483 12.78 26.57 38.06
C PHE A 483 12.56 27.91 37.36
N ASP A 484 13.19 28.13 36.21
CA ASP A 484 13.26 29.43 35.54
C ASP A 484 12.05 29.69 34.64
N GLY A 485 11.47 28.64 34.08
CA GLY A 485 10.42 28.72 33.07
C GLY A 485 10.45 27.48 32.18
N PHE A 486 9.85 27.58 31.00
CA PHE A 486 9.84 26.50 30.03
C PHE A 486 9.93 27.07 28.62
N GLN A 487 10.39 26.23 27.70
CA GLN A 487 10.23 26.37 26.27
C GLN A 487 9.30 25.26 25.78
N GLU A 488 8.65 25.46 24.65
CA GLU A 488 8.01 24.35 23.94
C GLU A 488 9.03 23.67 23.01
N PHE A 489 8.79 22.39 22.72
CA PHE A 489 9.49 21.71 21.65
C PHE A 489 8.50 21.18 20.62
N ALA A 490 8.94 21.08 19.37
CA ALA A 490 8.22 20.40 18.32
C ALA A 490 8.83 19.01 18.11
N ALA A 491 8.00 17.97 18.14
CA ALA A 491 8.36 16.68 17.57
C ALA A 491 8.11 16.75 16.07
N LEU A 492 9.18 16.58 15.31
CA LEU A 492 9.22 16.78 13.88
C LEU A 492 9.62 15.50 13.17
N GLN A 493 9.09 15.30 11.97
CA GLN A 493 9.47 14.20 11.11
C GLN A 493 9.85 14.72 9.73
N VAL A 494 11.08 14.43 9.33
CA VAL A 494 11.55 14.63 7.96
C VAL A 494 11.31 13.35 7.18
N SER A 495 10.67 13.45 6.01
CA SER A 495 10.46 12.32 5.12
C SER A 495 10.81 12.67 3.69
N TYR A 496 11.53 11.76 3.03
CA TYR A 496 11.80 11.79 1.60
C TYR A 496 11.17 10.58 0.92
N ASP A 497 10.28 10.81 -0.06
CA ASP A 497 9.64 9.73 -0.83
C ASP A 497 9.63 10.04 -2.34
N PRO A 498 10.58 9.49 -3.12
CA PRO A 498 10.64 9.69 -4.56
C PRO A 498 9.55 8.92 -5.33
N GLY A 499 8.92 7.93 -4.69
CA GLY A 499 7.86 7.11 -5.29
C GLY A 499 6.49 7.80 -5.31
N GLN A 500 6.31 8.86 -4.52
CA GLN A 500 4.99 9.40 -4.21
C GLN A 500 4.20 9.91 -5.43
N VAL A 501 4.84 10.60 -6.37
CA VAL A 501 4.16 11.07 -7.59
C VAL A 501 3.71 9.89 -8.45
N ALA A 502 4.55 8.85 -8.56
CA ALA A 502 4.20 7.63 -9.27
C ALA A 502 3.06 6.86 -8.57
N VAL A 503 3.04 6.86 -7.23
CA VAL A 503 1.93 6.34 -6.42
C VAL A 503 0.62 7.09 -6.71
N LEU A 504 0.66 8.43 -6.75
CA LEU A 504 -0.50 9.27 -7.05
C LEU A 504 -1.05 8.98 -8.45
N ILE A 505 -0.19 8.98 -9.48
CA ILE A 505 -0.59 8.68 -10.87
C ILE A 505 -1.17 7.26 -10.97
N SER A 506 -0.53 6.29 -10.32
CA SER A 506 -0.99 4.90 -10.31
C SER A 506 -2.36 4.78 -9.62
N SER A 507 -2.57 5.49 -8.51
CA SER A 507 -3.84 5.49 -7.78
C SER A 507 -4.98 6.12 -8.61
N ILE A 508 -4.73 7.25 -9.26
CA ILE A 508 -5.71 7.92 -10.15
C ILE A 508 -6.07 7.00 -11.32
N THR A 509 -5.06 6.44 -11.99
CA THR A 509 -5.29 5.55 -13.15
C THR A 509 -5.98 4.24 -12.74
N MET A 510 -5.68 3.72 -11.55
CA MET A 510 -6.38 2.58 -10.96
C MET A 510 -7.86 2.89 -10.75
N LEU A 511 -8.19 4.03 -10.14
CA LEU A 511 -9.57 4.48 -9.94
C LEU A 511 -10.31 4.66 -11.27
N LEU A 512 -9.67 5.31 -12.25
CA LEU A 512 -10.26 5.48 -13.59
C LEU A 512 -10.48 4.14 -14.30
N GLY A 513 -9.53 3.20 -14.19
CA GLY A 513 -9.67 1.85 -14.74
C GLY A 513 -10.82 1.07 -14.09
N LEU A 514 -10.98 1.19 -12.77
CA LEU A 514 -12.09 0.60 -12.03
C LEU A 514 -13.43 1.21 -12.45
N LEU A 515 -13.53 2.54 -12.50
CA LEU A 515 -14.72 3.26 -12.97
C LEU A 515 -15.08 2.87 -14.41
N ALA A 516 -14.11 2.80 -15.31
CA ALA A 516 -14.32 2.34 -16.69
C ALA A 516 -14.83 0.88 -16.75
N THR A 517 -14.42 0.03 -15.82
CA THR A 517 -14.87 -1.37 -15.77
C THR A 517 -16.29 -1.51 -15.20
N LEU A 518 -16.63 -0.72 -14.17
CA LEU A 518 -17.89 -0.82 -13.44
C LEU A 518 -19.02 0.02 -14.04
N MET A 519 -18.72 1.25 -14.47
CA MET A 519 -19.71 2.18 -15.04
C MET A 519 -20.04 1.85 -16.49
N VAL A 520 -19.13 1.19 -17.21
CA VAL A 520 -19.45 0.54 -18.49
C VAL A 520 -20.16 -0.79 -18.20
N ARG A 521 -21.32 -0.71 -17.53
CA ARG A 521 -22.31 -1.76 -17.54
C ARG A 521 -23.03 -1.73 -18.89
N GLY A 522 -23.23 -2.91 -19.47
CA GLY A 522 -24.16 -3.12 -20.58
C GLY A 522 -25.56 -2.78 -20.10
N THR A 523 -25.89 -1.49 -20.11
CA THR A 523 -27.21 -1.00 -19.77
C THR A 523 -28.18 -1.59 -20.78
N HIS A 524 -29.27 -2.16 -20.28
CA HIS A 524 -30.36 -2.74 -21.08
C HIS A 524 -31.08 -1.74 -22.02
N LEU A 525 -30.49 -0.57 -22.26
CA LEU A 525 -30.95 0.50 -23.13
C LEU A 525 -29.86 1.10 -24.05
N ARG A 526 -28.60 0.62 -24.00
CA ARG A 526 -27.59 0.89 -25.05
C ARG A 526 -26.54 -0.25 -25.07
N PRO A 527 -26.66 -1.23 -25.97
CA PRO A 527 -25.73 -2.34 -26.04
C PRO A 527 -24.42 -1.89 -26.70
N ASP A 528 -23.36 -1.80 -25.90
CA ASP A 528 -22.02 -1.34 -26.32
C ASP A 528 -21.13 -2.48 -26.88
N HIS A 529 -21.58 -3.73 -26.86
CA HIS A 529 -20.94 -4.81 -27.61
C HIS A 529 -21.69 -5.03 -28.92
N ARG A 530 -21.27 -4.33 -29.98
CA ARG A 530 -21.81 -4.52 -31.33
C ARG A 530 -20.69 -4.93 -32.26
N HIS A 531 -20.66 -6.20 -32.62
CA HIS A 531 -20.02 -6.61 -33.86
C HIS A 531 -21.08 -6.54 -34.94
N VAL A 532 -21.05 -5.49 -35.77
CA VAL A 532 -21.90 -5.40 -36.96
C VAL A 532 -21.12 -5.97 -38.11
N ARG A 533 -21.66 -7.00 -38.75
CA ARG A 533 -21.03 -7.67 -39.88
C ARG A 533 -22.01 -7.68 -41.03
N ALA A 534 -21.65 -7.00 -42.12
CA ALA A 534 -22.45 -6.88 -43.31
C ALA A 534 -21.69 -7.52 -44.49
N GLY A 535 -22.32 -8.45 -45.18
CA GLY A 535 -21.85 -9.01 -46.45
C GLY A 535 -22.80 -8.59 -47.57
N LEU A 536 -22.32 -7.79 -48.52
CA LEU A 536 -23.07 -7.42 -49.73
C LEU A 536 -22.71 -8.37 -50.86
N ARG A 537 -23.67 -9.17 -51.33
CA ARG A 537 -23.55 -10.02 -52.52
C ARG A 537 -24.64 -9.66 -53.52
N ARG A 538 -24.29 -9.25 -54.75
CA ARG A 538 -25.19 -9.03 -55.91
C ARG A 538 -26.64 -8.62 -55.55
N GLY A 539 -26.84 -7.40 -55.03
CA GLY A 539 -28.17 -6.84 -54.71
C GLY A 539 -28.82 -7.31 -53.39
N THR A 540 -28.22 -8.29 -52.71
CA THR A 540 -28.61 -8.79 -51.39
C THR A 540 -27.63 -8.32 -50.31
N VAL A 541 -28.16 -7.73 -49.24
CA VAL A 541 -27.41 -7.34 -48.04
C VAL A 541 -27.70 -8.38 -46.96
N HIS A 542 -26.68 -9.11 -46.54
CA HIS A 542 -26.75 -9.99 -45.37
C HIS A 542 -26.06 -9.31 -44.19
N ASP A 543 -26.84 -8.99 -43.17
CA ASP A 543 -26.33 -8.39 -41.94
C ASP A 543 -26.47 -9.36 -40.77
N GLY A 544 -25.45 -9.42 -39.93
CA GLY A 544 -25.44 -10.21 -38.71
C GLY A 544 -24.82 -9.43 -37.56
N VAL A 545 -25.45 -9.52 -36.39
CA VAL A 545 -24.94 -9.00 -35.13
C VAL A 545 -24.69 -10.18 -34.19
N ALA A 546 -23.48 -10.24 -33.64
CA ALA A 546 -23.20 -11.15 -32.53
C ALA A 546 -23.57 -10.43 -31.21
N GLY A 547 -24.74 -10.75 -30.64
CA GLY A 547 -25.23 -10.18 -29.38
C GLY A 547 -26.75 -10.33 -29.21
N GLY A 548 -27.24 -10.54 -27.99
CA GLY A 548 -28.57 -11.10 -27.67
C GLY A 548 -29.83 -10.44 -28.26
N THR A 549 -30.93 -11.19 -28.21
CA THR A 549 -32.23 -11.08 -28.90
C THR A 549 -32.99 -9.73 -28.83
N ARG A 550 -32.65 -8.82 -27.93
CA ARG A 550 -33.27 -7.47 -27.85
C ARG A 550 -32.62 -6.46 -28.83
N GLN A 551 -31.41 -6.75 -29.33
CA GLN A 551 -30.60 -5.87 -30.18
C GLN A 551 -31.10 -5.72 -31.62
N GLY A 552 -31.79 -6.73 -32.17
CA GLY A 552 -32.32 -6.69 -33.55
C GLY A 552 -33.48 -5.71 -33.75
N ARG A 553 -34.21 -5.33 -32.68
CA ARG A 553 -35.36 -4.41 -32.77
C ARG A 553 -34.97 -2.94 -32.85
N GLU A 554 -33.86 -2.53 -32.24
CA GLU A 554 -33.35 -1.15 -32.34
C GLU A 554 -32.69 -0.88 -33.70
N TRP A 555 -31.99 -1.86 -34.27
CA TRP A 555 -31.42 -1.76 -35.62
C TRP A 555 -32.52 -1.65 -36.68
N ARG A 556 -33.63 -2.39 -36.54
CA ARG A 556 -34.83 -2.21 -37.38
C ARG A 556 -35.43 -0.80 -37.26
N ARG A 557 -35.50 -0.22 -36.04
CA ARG A 557 -35.98 1.16 -35.84
C ARG A 557 -35.10 2.23 -36.49
N ALA A 558 -33.78 2.04 -36.50
CA ALA A 558 -32.86 2.97 -37.17
C ALA A 558 -32.98 2.92 -38.71
N ARG A 559 -33.40 1.78 -39.29
CA ARG A 559 -33.70 1.65 -40.73
C ARG A 559 -35.03 2.31 -41.13
N THR A 560 -36.03 2.32 -40.25
CA THR A 560 -37.40 2.74 -40.59
C THR A 560 -37.69 4.23 -40.47
N THR A 561 -36.71 5.06 -40.11
CA THR A 561 -36.92 6.53 -40.08
C THR A 561 -36.32 7.17 -41.33
N PRO A 562 -37.10 7.40 -42.40
CA PRO A 562 -36.68 8.33 -43.42
C PRO A 562 -36.61 9.70 -42.76
N ARG A 563 -35.40 10.26 -42.65
CA ARG A 563 -35.21 11.66 -42.30
C ARG A 563 -35.81 12.46 -43.46
N THR A 564 -37.09 12.85 -43.32
CA THR A 564 -37.82 13.66 -44.29
C THR A 564 -37.02 14.93 -44.59
N LEU A 565 -36.53 15.03 -45.83
CA LEU A 565 -36.03 16.26 -46.42
C LEU A 565 -37.19 17.27 -46.45
N ARG A 566 -37.21 18.23 -45.54
CA ARG A 566 -37.95 19.48 -45.74
C ARG A 566 -37.32 20.19 -46.94
N ARG A 567 -38.05 20.26 -48.05
CA ARG A 567 -37.76 21.22 -49.14
C ARG A 567 -37.85 22.65 -48.58
N PRO A 568 -36.98 23.59 -49.01
CA PRO A 568 -37.21 25.00 -48.76
C PRO A 568 -38.35 25.46 -49.68
N ALA A 569 -39.38 26.09 -49.10
CA ALA A 569 -40.36 26.84 -49.87
C ALA A 569 -39.70 28.13 -50.39
N ARG A 570 -40.03 28.48 -51.64
CA ARG A 570 -39.75 29.78 -52.24
C ARG A 570 -40.46 30.90 -51.50
#